data_AF-A0A2E3H650-F1
#
_entry.id   AF-A0A2E3H650-F1
#
_cell.length_a   1.000
_cell.length_b   1.000
_cell.length_c   1.000
_cell.angle_alpha   90.00
_cell.angle_beta   90.00
_cell.angle_gamma   90.00
#
_symmetry.space_group_name_H-M   'P 1'
#
loop_
_entity.id
_entity.type
_entity.pdbx_description
1 polymer ?
#
loop_
_entity_poly.entity_id
_entity_poly.type
_entity_poly.pdbx_seq_one_letter_code
_entity_poly.pdbx_strand_id
1 'polypeptide(L)'
;MNSYSLTKFALIASAGVALAGCNVASGGGGGGGTAAGGAVTSGNYAANLKAVQDLIPTSDMPTSLKATYNGASRMDLRETNGGAIVGEVLADLELTADWTDGQAGNPWSGKADNFRGTLNKNDFAIAGDLTVAKAEAKSLTSAIGRTSNTINLPTGGSTTVSTGSTMIQLSGEVDNDGTPTTVLMSLGGGFFGSGGQAISGPASLQGFRSGGIRSDLIAAGDFYATQ
;
A
#
# COMPACT_ATOMS: atom_id res chain seq x y z
N MET A 1 -57.90 -10.88 7.07
CA MET A 1 -56.99 -10.15 7.97
C MET A 1 -56.17 -11.21 8.67
N ASN A 2 -54.98 -11.50 8.15
CA ASN A 2 -54.11 -12.57 8.65
C ASN A 2 -53.11 -12.00 9.64
N SER A 3 -53.17 -12.48 10.87
CA SER A 3 -52.28 -12.15 11.98
C SER A 3 -50.92 -12.83 11.78
N TYR A 4 -49.87 -12.04 11.56
CA TYR A 4 -48.49 -12.55 11.56
C TYR A 4 -47.89 -12.41 12.95
N SER A 5 -47.60 -13.57 13.55
CA SER A 5 -46.95 -13.73 14.84
C SER A 5 -45.49 -13.28 14.78
N LEU A 6 -45.09 -12.41 15.72
CA LEU A 6 -43.70 -11.98 15.91
C LEU A 6 -42.87 -13.12 16.53
N THR A 7 -41.99 -13.73 15.75
CA THR A 7 -40.96 -14.64 16.27
C THR A 7 -39.72 -13.85 16.66
N LYS A 8 -39.39 -13.93 17.95
CA LYS A 8 -38.26 -13.34 18.65
C LYS A 8 -36.94 -13.85 18.08
N PHE A 9 -36.08 -12.98 17.56
CA PHE A 9 -34.66 -13.29 17.36
C PHE A 9 -33.85 -12.84 18.58
N ALA A 10 -33.18 -13.81 19.19
CA ALA A 10 -32.37 -13.64 20.38
C ALA A 10 -31.08 -12.87 20.06
N LEU A 11 -30.84 -11.86 20.89
CA LEU A 11 -29.62 -11.08 20.98
C LEU A 11 -28.53 -11.96 21.62
N ILE A 12 -27.47 -12.32 20.89
CA ILE A 12 -26.23 -12.81 21.50
C ILE A 12 -25.23 -11.67 21.45
N ALA A 13 -25.18 -10.95 22.58
CA ALA A 13 -24.06 -10.12 22.97
C ALA A 13 -22.98 -11.03 23.56
N SER A 14 -21.76 -10.95 23.05
CA SER A 14 -20.58 -11.43 23.77
C SER A 14 -19.37 -10.61 23.35
N ALA A 15 -18.86 -9.91 24.35
CA ALA A 15 -17.74 -8.99 24.34
C ALA A 15 -16.39 -9.69 24.16
N GLY A 16 -15.42 -8.93 23.64
CA GLY A 16 -14.03 -9.32 23.56
C GLY A 16 -13.11 -8.12 23.29
N VAL A 17 -13.28 -7.03 24.04
CA VAL A 17 -12.32 -5.91 24.01
C VAL A 17 -11.20 -6.22 25.00
N ALA A 18 -10.08 -6.75 24.50
CA ALA A 18 -8.83 -6.78 25.24
C ALA A 18 -8.07 -5.47 24.99
N LEU A 19 -8.38 -4.46 25.80
CA LEU A 19 -7.61 -3.22 25.90
C LEU A 19 -6.54 -3.40 26.98
N ALA A 20 -5.31 -3.72 26.60
CA ALA A 20 -4.17 -3.74 27.52
C ALA A 20 -2.93 -3.19 26.80
N GLY A 21 -2.62 -1.93 27.08
CA GLY A 21 -1.45 -1.25 26.53
C GLY A 21 -1.25 0.15 27.10
N CYS A 22 -1.49 0.33 28.40
CA CYS A 22 -1.04 1.51 29.13
C CYS A 22 0.30 1.14 29.77
N ASN A 23 1.41 1.68 29.26
CA ASN A 23 2.63 1.85 30.04
C ASN A 23 3.39 3.07 29.51
N VAL A 24 3.14 4.20 30.16
CA VAL A 24 4.04 5.35 30.18
C VAL A 24 5.06 5.06 31.27
N ALA A 25 6.31 4.77 30.88
CA ALA A 25 7.46 4.87 31.76
C ALA A 25 8.57 5.61 31.00
N SER A 26 8.89 6.80 31.49
CA SER A 26 10.05 7.59 31.12
C SER A 26 11.35 6.86 31.48
N GLY A 27 12.31 6.83 30.57
CA GLY A 27 13.69 6.41 30.85
C GLY A 27 14.48 6.32 29.55
N GLY A 28 15.45 7.22 29.39
CA GLY A 28 16.18 7.42 28.14
C GLY A 28 17.25 6.37 27.84
N GLY A 29 17.81 6.50 26.63
CA GLY A 29 19.10 5.91 26.26
C GLY A 29 19.03 4.94 25.09
N GLY A 30 19.37 5.44 23.90
CA GLY A 30 20.30 4.79 22.96
C GLY A 30 19.83 3.54 22.18
N GLY A 31 19.65 3.75 20.87
CA GLY A 31 20.18 2.84 19.84
C GLY A 31 19.27 1.71 19.33
N GLY A 32 18.99 1.75 18.03
CA GLY A 32 18.76 0.55 17.21
C GLY A 32 17.32 0.23 16.84
N GLY A 33 17.03 0.31 15.53
CA GLY A 33 15.95 -0.46 14.89
C GLY A 33 14.54 0.12 15.00
N THR A 34 14.19 1.04 14.11
CA THR A 34 12.79 1.38 13.83
C THR A 34 12.12 0.26 13.05
N ALA A 35 11.46 -0.67 13.72
CA ALA A 35 10.46 -1.55 13.11
C ALA A 35 9.48 -2.11 14.17
N ALA A 36 8.73 -1.21 14.81
CA ALA A 36 7.47 -1.53 15.47
C ALA A 36 6.58 -0.28 15.46
N GLY A 37 6.42 0.32 14.28
CA GLY A 37 5.37 1.33 14.08
C GLY A 37 4.04 0.60 14.07
N GLY A 38 3.15 0.91 15.02
CA GLY A 38 1.78 0.39 14.98
C GLY A 38 1.11 0.67 13.64
N ALA A 39 0.09 -0.12 13.30
CA ALA A 39 -0.63 -0.03 12.02
C ALA A 39 -0.92 1.43 11.63
N VAL A 40 -0.64 1.79 10.38
CA VAL A 40 -0.89 3.14 9.86
C VAL A 40 -2.38 3.47 10.04
N THR A 41 -2.71 4.68 10.46
CA THR A 41 -4.11 5.11 10.57
C THR A 41 -4.37 6.13 9.49
N SER A 42 -5.63 6.33 9.11
CA SER A 42 -5.99 7.40 8.18
C SER A 42 -5.49 8.78 8.67
N GLY A 43 -5.38 8.97 9.99
CA GLY A 43 -4.89 10.20 10.60
C GLY A 43 -3.40 10.48 10.45
N ASN A 44 -2.54 9.44 10.39
CA ASN A 44 -1.09 9.63 10.20
C ASN A 44 -0.62 9.35 8.76
N TYR A 45 -1.44 8.68 7.94
CA TYR A 45 -1.14 8.41 6.54
C TYR A 45 -0.78 9.68 5.76
N ALA A 46 -1.61 10.73 5.86
CA ALA A 46 -1.40 11.97 5.11
C ALA A 46 -0.09 12.69 5.47
N ALA A 47 0.29 12.67 6.75
CA ALA A 47 1.54 13.26 7.21
C ALA A 47 2.75 12.47 6.70
N ASN A 48 2.67 11.13 6.70
CA ASN A 48 3.74 10.27 6.21
C ASN A 48 3.89 10.36 4.68
N LEU A 49 2.78 10.37 3.94
CA LEU A 49 2.78 10.59 2.49
C LEU A 49 3.41 11.96 2.17
N LYS A 50 3.02 13.01 2.89
CA LYS A 50 3.59 14.35 2.74
C LYS A 50 5.10 14.36 3.01
N ALA A 51 5.57 13.67 4.04
CA ALA A 51 6.99 13.59 4.35
C ALA A 51 7.81 12.96 3.20
N VAL A 52 7.25 11.98 2.48
CA VAL A 52 7.87 11.42 1.28
C VAL A 52 7.78 12.37 0.09
N GLN A 53 6.63 13.03 -0.11
CA GLN A 53 6.43 13.97 -1.22
C GLN A 53 7.21 15.28 -1.07
N ASP A 54 7.58 15.66 0.16
CA ASP A 54 8.46 16.80 0.43
C ASP A 54 9.93 16.51 0.11
N LEU A 55 10.29 15.25 -0.12
CA LEU A 55 11.59 14.90 -0.68
C LEU A 55 11.64 15.31 -2.16
N ILE A 56 12.82 15.74 -2.60
CA ILE A 56 13.06 15.96 -4.03
C ILE A 56 12.96 14.61 -4.78
N PRO A 57 12.44 14.58 -6.02
CA PRO A 57 12.55 13.40 -6.88
C PRO A 57 14.00 12.95 -7.01
N THR A 58 14.24 11.64 -6.99
CA THR A 58 15.59 11.09 -7.06
C THR A 58 16.28 11.50 -8.37
N SER A 59 17.47 12.09 -8.24
CA SER A 59 18.32 12.51 -9.37
C SER A 59 19.63 11.71 -9.47
N ASP A 60 19.87 10.82 -8.53
CA ASP A 60 21.08 10.01 -8.34
C ASP A 60 20.74 8.51 -8.22
N MET A 61 19.70 8.04 -8.93
CA MET A 61 19.25 6.65 -8.88
C MET A 61 20.42 5.70 -9.21
N PRO A 62 20.78 4.76 -8.30
CA PRO A 62 21.93 3.89 -8.49
C PRO A 62 21.70 2.89 -9.62
N THR A 63 22.77 2.24 -10.08
CA THR A 63 22.69 1.15 -11.07
C THR A 63 22.35 -0.20 -10.44
N SER A 64 22.37 -0.29 -9.12
CA SER A 64 21.88 -1.43 -8.35
C SER A 64 21.16 -0.95 -7.11
N LEU A 65 20.10 -1.66 -6.72
CA LEU A 65 19.30 -1.33 -5.56
C LEU A 65 19.01 -2.61 -4.78
N LYS A 66 19.40 -2.61 -3.51
CA LYS A 66 19.06 -3.65 -2.54
C LYS A 66 18.53 -3.00 -1.27
N ALA A 67 17.21 -2.93 -1.15
CA ALA A 67 16.56 -2.18 -0.08
C ALA A 67 15.17 -2.75 0.23
N THR A 68 14.75 -2.63 1.48
CA THR A 68 13.39 -2.98 1.93
C THR A 68 12.66 -1.69 2.28
N TYR A 69 11.51 -1.47 1.67
CA TYR A 69 10.65 -0.32 1.87
C TYR A 69 9.44 -0.72 2.69
N ASN A 70 9.17 0.03 3.75
CA ASN A 70 7.99 -0.12 4.58
C ASN A 70 7.09 1.10 4.44
N GLY A 71 5.79 0.88 4.39
CA GLY A 71 4.85 1.98 4.21
C GLY A 71 3.40 1.55 4.19
N ALA A 72 2.58 2.31 3.49
CA ALA A 72 1.16 2.04 3.39
C ALA A 72 0.58 2.55 2.07
N SER A 73 -0.55 1.95 1.70
CA SER A 73 -1.44 2.47 0.67
C SER A 73 -2.73 2.98 1.31
N ARG A 74 -3.35 3.97 0.66
CA ARG A 74 -4.70 4.44 0.97
C ARG A 74 -5.41 4.69 -0.34
N MET A 75 -6.57 4.05 -0.50
CA MET A 75 -7.36 4.13 -1.71
C MET A 75 -8.81 4.47 -1.35
N ASP A 76 -9.38 5.41 -2.09
CA ASP A 76 -10.79 5.74 -2.00
C ASP A 76 -11.61 4.64 -2.67
N LEU A 77 -12.70 4.22 -2.03
CA LEU A 77 -13.68 3.30 -2.61
C LEU A 77 -14.75 4.10 -3.32
N ARG A 78 -14.87 3.93 -4.64
CA ARG A 78 -15.82 4.68 -5.49
C ARG A 78 -16.79 3.76 -6.21
N GLU A 79 -18.07 4.12 -6.23
CA GLU A 79 -19.06 3.44 -7.09
C GLU A 79 -18.67 3.53 -8.57
N THR A 80 -18.86 2.44 -9.33
CA THR A 80 -18.45 2.34 -10.75
C THR A 80 -19.30 3.19 -11.70
N ASN A 81 -20.41 3.75 -11.21
CA ASN A 81 -21.13 4.82 -11.91
C ASN A 81 -20.39 6.18 -11.85
N GLY A 82 -19.24 6.26 -11.17
CA GLY A 82 -18.40 7.46 -11.06
C GLY A 82 -18.86 8.48 -10.02
N GLY A 83 -19.89 8.18 -9.23
CA GLY A 83 -20.64 9.19 -8.47
C GLY A 83 -20.01 9.68 -7.16
N ALA A 84 -19.74 8.78 -6.22
CA ALA A 84 -19.36 9.17 -4.85
C ALA A 84 -18.27 8.27 -4.26
N ILE A 85 -17.41 8.87 -3.44
CA ILE A 85 -16.55 8.13 -2.50
C ILE A 85 -17.47 7.58 -1.42
N VAL A 86 -17.54 6.26 -1.30
CA VAL A 86 -18.37 5.54 -0.34
C VAL A 86 -17.56 4.99 0.84
N GLY A 87 -16.24 5.18 0.82
CA GLY A 87 -15.34 4.62 1.80
C GLY A 87 -13.88 4.79 1.45
N GLU A 88 -13.02 4.17 2.24
CA GLU A 88 -11.58 4.08 2.02
C GLU A 88 -11.07 2.70 2.42
N VAL A 89 -9.95 2.30 1.85
CA VAL A 89 -9.19 1.11 2.24
C VAL A 89 -7.72 1.48 2.42
N LEU A 90 -7.13 1.00 3.51
CA LEU A 90 -5.70 1.07 3.80
C LEU A 90 -5.13 -0.35 3.81
N ALA A 91 -3.88 -0.45 3.38
CA ALA A 91 -3.08 -1.67 3.51
C ALA A 91 -1.65 -1.29 3.89
N ASP A 92 -1.02 -2.11 4.72
CA ASP A 92 0.38 -1.95 5.07
C ASP A 92 1.25 -2.61 3.99
N LEU A 93 2.41 -2.03 3.71
CA LEU A 93 3.30 -2.45 2.63
C LEU A 93 4.68 -2.80 3.19
N GLU A 94 5.19 -3.97 2.79
CA GLU A 94 6.57 -4.40 3.01
C GLU A 94 7.13 -4.88 1.66
N LEU A 95 8.02 -4.10 1.05
CA LEU A 95 8.44 -4.27 -0.34
C LEU A 95 9.97 -4.30 -0.42
N THR A 96 10.56 -5.40 -0.87
CA THR A 96 12.01 -5.54 -1.02
C THR A 96 12.43 -5.53 -2.48
N ALA A 97 13.31 -4.60 -2.83
CA ALA A 97 13.98 -4.53 -4.12
C ALA A 97 15.31 -5.30 -4.07
N ASP A 98 15.56 -6.14 -5.06
CA ASP A 98 16.88 -6.63 -5.46
C ASP A 98 16.97 -6.48 -6.99
N TRP A 99 17.60 -5.39 -7.41
CA TRP A 99 17.56 -4.92 -8.79
C TRP A 99 18.94 -4.46 -9.28
N THR A 100 19.20 -4.71 -10.55
CA THR A 100 20.30 -4.11 -11.32
C THR A 100 19.77 -3.51 -12.62
N ASP A 101 20.38 -2.41 -13.07
CA ASP A 101 19.99 -1.72 -14.31
C ASP A 101 20.00 -2.68 -15.52
N GLY A 102 18.92 -2.67 -16.31
CA GLY A 102 18.70 -3.58 -17.43
C GLY A 102 18.23 -5.00 -17.05
N GLN A 103 17.92 -5.29 -15.78
CA GLN A 103 17.39 -6.58 -15.36
C GLN A 103 16.04 -6.91 -16.04
N ALA A 104 15.93 -8.12 -16.61
CA ALA A 104 14.71 -8.60 -17.25
C ALA A 104 13.73 -9.30 -16.28
N GLY A 105 14.23 -9.88 -15.19
CA GLY A 105 13.42 -10.56 -14.18
C GLY A 105 12.78 -9.61 -13.17
N ASN A 106 11.78 -10.10 -12.44
CA ASN A 106 11.08 -9.33 -11.42
C ASN A 106 12.06 -8.85 -10.32
N PRO A 107 12.25 -7.54 -10.11
CA PRO A 107 13.16 -7.03 -9.08
C PRO A 107 12.55 -6.95 -7.68
N TRP A 108 11.25 -7.21 -7.56
CA TRP A 108 10.50 -7.01 -6.33
C TRP A 108 10.15 -8.33 -5.67
N SER A 109 10.20 -8.31 -4.34
CA SER A 109 9.53 -9.27 -3.46
C SER A 109 8.79 -8.49 -2.37
N GLY A 110 7.89 -9.14 -1.64
CA GLY A 110 7.15 -8.50 -0.56
C GLY A 110 5.64 -8.69 -0.65
N LYS A 111 4.94 -7.92 0.18
CA LYS A 111 3.51 -8.10 0.45
C LYS A 111 2.78 -6.80 0.77
N ALA A 112 1.47 -6.87 0.61
CA ALA A 112 0.49 -5.97 1.19
C ALA A 112 -0.46 -6.77 2.08
N ASP A 113 -0.65 -6.33 3.32
CA ASP A 113 -1.53 -6.98 4.29
C ASP A 113 -2.26 -5.96 5.17
N ASN A 114 -2.94 -6.45 6.22
CA ASN A 114 -3.68 -5.64 7.18
C ASN A 114 -4.74 -4.73 6.51
N PHE A 115 -5.50 -5.28 5.56
CA PHE A 115 -6.54 -4.55 4.85
C PHE A 115 -7.64 -4.09 5.80
N ARG A 116 -7.85 -2.77 5.88
CA ARG A 116 -8.79 -2.14 6.80
C ARG A 116 -9.36 -0.86 6.20
N GLY A 117 -10.50 -0.40 6.69
CA GLY A 117 -11.03 0.87 6.22
C GLY A 117 -12.48 1.09 6.60
N THR A 118 -13.15 1.94 5.82
CA THR A 118 -14.57 2.26 6.02
C THR A 118 -15.35 2.02 4.74
N LEU A 119 -16.57 1.52 4.86
CA LEU A 119 -17.52 1.39 3.75
C LEU A 119 -18.90 1.82 4.25
N ASN A 120 -19.50 2.82 3.62
CA ASN A 120 -20.79 3.40 4.02
C ASN A 120 -20.84 3.77 5.51
N LYS A 121 -19.73 4.33 6.03
CA LYS A 121 -19.53 4.71 7.44
C LYS A 121 -19.40 3.55 8.44
N ASN A 122 -19.29 2.31 7.96
CA ASN A 122 -18.99 1.17 8.82
C ASN A 122 -17.54 0.74 8.63
N ASP A 123 -16.85 0.49 9.73
CA ASP A 123 -15.48 -0.01 9.70
C ASP A 123 -15.48 -1.47 9.23
N PHE A 124 -14.44 -1.84 8.48
CA PHE A 124 -14.19 -3.22 8.10
C PHE A 124 -12.71 -3.57 8.20
N ALA A 125 -12.44 -4.85 8.36
CA ALA A 125 -11.12 -5.46 8.19
C ALA A 125 -11.28 -6.71 7.31
N ILE A 126 -10.31 -6.93 6.43
CA ILE A 126 -10.31 -8.05 5.49
C ILE A 126 -9.08 -8.89 5.78
N ALA A 127 -9.29 -10.19 6.02
CA ALA A 127 -8.19 -11.13 6.18
C ALA A 127 -7.63 -11.51 4.80
N GLY A 128 -6.30 -11.55 4.70
CA GLY A 128 -5.61 -11.94 3.48
C GLY A 128 -4.30 -11.17 3.29
N ASP A 129 -3.49 -11.69 2.37
CA ASP A 129 -2.23 -11.10 1.96
C ASP A 129 -2.15 -11.11 0.43
N LEU A 130 -1.67 -9.99 -0.12
CA LEU A 130 -1.28 -9.90 -1.52
C LEU A 130 0.24 -9.94 -1.58
N THR A 131 0.81 -10.73 -2.48
CA THR A 131 2.27 -10.82 -2.62
C THR A 131 2.70 -10.63 -4.06
N VAL A 132 3.92 -10.15 -4.21
CA VAL A 132 4.57 -10.04 -5.52
C VAL A 132 4.72 -11.42 -6.17
N ALA A 133 5.07 -12.44 -5.39
CA ALA A 133 5.23 -13.82 -5.90
C ALA A 133 3.91 -14.39 -6.48
N LYS A 134 2.77 -14.14 -5.81
CA LYS A 134 1.45 -14.56 -6.31
C LYS A 134 1.05 -13.78 -7.58
N ALA A 135 1.45 -12.52 -7.72
CA ALA A 135 1.25 -11.75 -8.96
C ALA A 135 2.11 -12.29 -10.11
N GLU A 136 3.38 -12.56 -9.84
CA GLU A 136 4.30 -13.11 -10.83
C GLU A 136 3.86 -14.49 -11.35
N ALA A 137 3.31 -15.34 -10.47
CA ALA A 137 2.70 -16.61 -10.86
C ALA A 137 1.51 -16.44 -11.84
N LYS A 138 0.89 -15.25 -11.88
CA LYS A 138 -0.16 -14.86 -12.83
C LYS A 138 0.38 -14.09 -14.04
N SER A 139 1.70 -14.11 -14.26
CA SER A 139 2.40 -13.37 -15.32
C SER A 139 2.27 -11.84 -15.21
N LEU A 140 2.01 -11.32 -14.01
CA LEU A 140 2.02 -9.90 -13.73
C LEU A 140 3.39 -9.52 -13.18
N THR A 141 4.19 -8.86 -14.01
CA THR A 141 5.56 -8.49 -13.66
C THR A 141 5.62 -7.13 -12.98
N SER A 142 6.51 -7.04 -11.99
CA SER A 142 6.93 -5.76 -11.41
C SER A 142 8.25 -5.35 -12.05
N ALA A 143 8.56 -4.06 -12.02
CA ALA A 143 9.76 -3.51 -12.65
C ALA A 143 10.28 -2.27 -11.92
N ILE A 144 11.58 -2.03 -12.08
CA ILE A 144 12.23 -0.77 -11.76
C ILE A 144 12.83 -0.23 -13.05
N GLY A 145 12.51 1.01 -13.36
CA GLY A 145 13.05 1.74 -14.49
C GLY A 145 14.06 2.78 -14.01
N ARG A 146 15.14 2.93 -14.77
CA ARG A 146 16.12 3.99 -14.59
C ARG A 146 16.28 4.76 -15.89
N THR A 147 16.37 6.08 -15.80
CA THR A 147 16.64 6.94 -16.96
C THR A 147 17.77 7.87 -16.60
N SER A 148 18.84 7.84 -17.38
CA SER A 148 20.03 8.66 -17.17
C SER A 148 20.19 9.65 -18.31
N ASN A 149 20.21 10.94 -17.99
CA ASN A 149 20.37 12.03 -18.95
C ASN A 149 21.58 12.88 -18.58
N THR A 150 22.44 13.14 -19.55
CA THR A 150 23.55 14.10 -19.42
C THR A 150 23.06 15.47 -19.84
N ILE A 151 23.17 16.44 -18.94
CA ILE A 151 22.75 17.83 -19.12
C ILE A 151 23.99 18.71 -19.20
N ASN A 152 24.11 19.49 -20.26
CA ASN A 152 25.18 20.48 -20.41
C ASN A 152 24.85 21.74 -19.58
N LEU A 153 25.82 22.24 -18.81
CA LEU A 153 25.63 23.39 -17.93
C LEU A 153 25.94 24.71 -18.66
N PRO A 154 25.20 25.80 -18.39
CA PRO A 154 25.41 27.10 -19.04
C PRO A 154 26.82 27.70 -18.83
N THR A 155 27.47 27.39 -17.71
CA THR A 155 28.81 27.89 -17.35
C THR A 155 29.95 27.00 -17.86
N GLY A 156 29.65 26.00 -18.70
CA GLY A 156 30.59 24.96 -19.11
C GLY A 156 30.55 23.74 -18.19
N GLY A 157 30.80 22.56 -18.77
CA GLY A 157 30.70 21.26 -18.09
C GLY A 157 29.36 20.54 -18.34
N SER A 158 29.26 19.30 -17.83
CA SER A 158 28.05 18.49 -17.90
C SER A 158 27.76 17.83 -16.56
N THR A 159 26.49 17.65 -16.24
CA THR A 159 26.03 16.86 -15.09
C THR A 159 25.17 15.69 -15.58
N THR A 160 25.21 14.57 -14.87
CA THR A 160 24.35 13.42 -15.18
C THR A 160 23.26 13.34 -14.13
N VAL A 161 22.01 13.30 -14.59
CA VAL A 161 20.83 13.10 -13.74
C VAL A 161 20.25 11.72 -14.03
N SER A 162 20.11 10.91 -12.99
CA SER A 162 19.54 9.57 -13.03
C SER A 162 18.25 9.51 -12.22
N THR A 163 17.11 9.38 -12.90
CA THR A 163 15.79 9.24 -12.25
C THR A 163 15.36 7.78 -12.20
N GLY A 164 14.54 7.44 -11.21
CA GLY A 164 13.96 6.11 -11.03
C GLY A 164 12.42 6.11 -11.12
N SER A 165 11.86 5.04 -11.66
CA SER A 165 10.43 4.73 -11.64
C SER A 165 10.19 3.30 -11.17
N THR A 166 9.04 3.03 -10.57
CA THR A 166 8.66 1.68 -10.11
C THR A 166 7.25 1.31 -10.57
N MET A 167 7.06 0.02 -10.87
CA MET A 167 5.77 -0.63 -10.96
C MET A 167 5.83 -1.90 -10.13
N ILE A 168 4.89 -2.07 -9.22
CA ILE A 168 4.81 -3.22 -8.32
C ILE A 168 3.40 -3.80 -8.42
N GLN A 169 3.33 -5.08 -8.76
CA GLN A 169 2.11 -5.85 -8.85
C GLN A 169 2.04 -6.83 -7.69
N LEU A 170 0.93 -6.83 -6.95
CA LEU A 170 0.68 -7.78 -5.88
C LEU A 170 -0.66 -8.46 -6.11
N SER A 171 -0.73 -9.77 -5.91
CA SER A 171 -1.99 -10.52 -6.02
C SER A 171 -2.13 -11.48 -4.85
N GLY A 172 -3.37 -11.85 -4.56
CA GLY A 172 -3.66 -12.82 -3.52
C GLY A 172 -5.14 -13.04 -3.39
N GLU A 173 -5.48 -13.85 -2.41
CA GLU A 173 -6.86 -14.11 -2.04
C GLU A 173 -7.15 -13.40 -0.73
N VAL A 174 -8.32 -12.76 -0.70
CA VAL A 174 -8.86 -12.16 0.50
C VAL A 174 -10.16 -12.84 0.84
N ASP A 175 -10.38 -13.06 2.13
CA ASP A 175 -11.62 -13.67 2.59
C ASP A 175 -12.75 -12.64 2.54
N ASN A 176 -13.79 -12.96 1.80
CA ASN A 176 -15.04 -12.24 1.80
C ASN A 176 -16.16 -13.17 2.29
N ASP A 177 -16.46 -13.09 3.59
CA ASP A 177 -17.58 -13.80 4.22
C ASP A 177 -17.54 -15.32 3.95
N GLY A 178 -16.35 -15.91 4.01
CA GLY A 178 -16.11 -17.33 3.76
C GLY A 178 -15.89 -17.70 2.29
N THR A 179 -15.89 -16.73 1.37
CA THR A 179 -15.59 -16.93 -0.05
C THR A 179 -14.29 -16.22 -0.44
N PRO A 180 -13.19 -16.95 -0.70
CA PRO A 180 -11.94 -16.36 -1.17
C PRO A 180 -12.13 -15.65 -2.51
N THR A 181 -11.72 -14.39 -2.59
CA THR A 181 -11.73 -13.62 -3.84
C THR A 181 -10.31 -13.25 -4.24
N THR A 182 -9.95 -13.49 -5.49
CA THR A 182 -8.68 -12.98 -6.04
C THR A 182 -8.72 -11.47 -6.14
N VAL A 183 -7.69 -10.82 -5.60
CA VAL A 183 -7.46 -9.39 -5.69
C VAL A 183 -6.13 -9.13 -6.40
N LEU A 184 -6.07 -8.02 -7.13
CA LEU A 184 -4.87 -7.46 -7.71
C LEU A 184 -4.67 -6.04 -7.20
N MET A 185 -3.48 -5.74 -6.67
CA MET A 185 -3.02 -4.40 -6.34
C MET A 185 -1.91 -4.00 -7.31
N SER A 186 -2.02 -2.80 -7.87
CA SER A 186 -0.97 -2.19 -8.69
C SER A 186 -0.50 -0.89 -8.03
N LEU A 187 0.80 -0.81 -7.76
CA LEU A 187 1.49 0.36 -7.23
C LEU A 187 2.42 0.88 -8.33
N GLY A 188 2.21 2.11 -8.78
CA GLY A 188 3.07 2.74 -9.79
C GLY A 188 3.61 4.05 -9.24
N GLY A 189 4.86 4.40 -9.49
CA GLY A 189 5.40 5.62 -8.89
C GLY A 189 6.84 5.96 -9.27
N GLY A 190 7.34 6.97 -8.57
CA GLY A 190 8.72 7.45 -8.67
C GLY A 190 9.51 7.19 -7.40
N PHE A 191 10.83 7.23 -7.52
CA PHE A 191 11.75 7.27 -6.38
C PHE A 191 11.99 8.71 -5.94
N PHE A 192 12.13 8.90 -4.64
CA PHE A 192 12.34 10.19 -3.97
C PHE A 192 13.51 10.12 -2.99
N GLY A 193 14.17 11.28 -2.82
CA GLY A 193 15.37 11.44 -2.01
C GLY A 193 16.63 10.82 -2.63
N SER A 194 17.77 10.98 -1.96
CA SER A 194 19.05 10.46 -2.46
C SER A 194 19.02 8.94 -2.56
N GLY A 195 19.54 8.42 -3.67
CA GLY A 195 19.63 6.98 -3.94
C GLY A 195 18.29 6.24 -4.00
N GLY A 196 17.16 6.97 -4.03
CA GLY A 196 15.83 6.39 -3.98
C GLY A 196 15.39 5.92 -2.60
N GLN A 197 15.76 6.61 -1.53
CA GLN A 197 15.37 6.26 -0.15
C GLN A 197 13.85 6.15 0.12
N ALA A 198 13.00 6.67 -0.77
CA ALA A 198 11.56 6.55 -0.68
C ALA A 198 10.91 6.32 -2.05
N ILE A 199 9.71 5.75 -2.04
CA ILE A 199 8.86 5.57 -3.21
C ILE A 199 7.45 6.08 -2.91
N SER A 200 6.82 6.70 -3.90
CA SER A 200 5.42 7.11 -3.82
C SER A 200 4.80 7.24 -5.21
N GLY A 201 3.50 7.09 -5.27
CA GLY A 201 2.71 7.28 -6.48
C GLY A 201 1.32 6.67 -6.36
N PRO A 202 0.59 6.55 -7.48
CA PRO A 202 -0.74 5.95 -7.49
C PRO A 202 -0.76 4.49 -7.02
N ALA A 203 -1.80 4.16 -6.28
CA ALA A 203 -2.19 2.81 -5.91
C ALA A 203 -3.58 2.52 -6.49
N SER A 204 -3.77 1.30 -6.99
CA SER A 204 -5.07 0.80 -7.41
C SER A 204 -5.28 -0.63 -6.98
N LEU A 205 -6.53 -1.00 -6.75
CA LEU A 205 -6.92 -2.33 -6.31
C LEU A 205 -8.13 -2.80 -7.13
N GLN A 206 -8.05 -4.02 -7.66
CA GLN A 206 -9.05 -4.62 -8.53
C GLN A 206 -9.55 -5.97 -7.97
N GLY A 207 -10.88 -6.10 -7.95
CA GLY A 207 -11.63 -7.34 -7.69
C GLY A 207 -12.14 -7.50 -6.25
N PHE A 208 -13.46 -7.54 -6.03
CA PHE A 208 -14.14 -8.03 -4.80
C PHE A 208 -15.69 -8.23 -5.01
N ARG A 209 -16.40 -9.10 -4.21
CA ARG A 209 -17.72 -8.89 -3.47
C ARG A 209 -18.26 -10.20 -2.81
N SER A 210 -19.21 -10.28 -1.85
CA SER A 210 -20.24 -9.40 -1.21
C SER A 210 -20.02 -9.17 0.30
N GLY A 211 -20.00 -7.90 0.74
CA GLY A 211 -19.72 -7.44 2.12
C GLY A 211 -18.49 -6.54 2.19
N GLY A 212 -17.50 -6.84 1.34
CA GLY A 212 -16.41 -5.97 0.89
C GLY A 212 -16.56 -5.57 -0.58
N ILE A 213 -15.51 -4.98 -1.17
CA ILE A 213 -15.48 -4.16 -2.42
C ILE A 213 -16.20 -4.87 -3.59
N ARG A 214 -16.61 -4.15 -4.62
CA ARG A 214 -17.41 -4.64 -5.74
C ARG A 214 -16.58 -4.78 -7.00
N SER A 215 -16.99 -5.64 -7.94
CA SER A 215 -16.63 -5.45 -9.36
C SER A 215 -17.16 -4.13 -9.91
N ASP A 216 -18.09 -3.50 -9.18
CA ASP A 216 -18.56 -2.14 -9.37
C ASP A 216 -18.06 -1.13 -8.31
N LEU A 217 -16.93 -1.39 -7.66
CA LEU A 217 -16.20 -0.39 -6.87
C LEU A 217 -14.76 -0.34 -7.39
N ILE A 218 -14.33 0.86 -7.75
CA ILE A 218 -12.94 1.11 -8.12
C ILE A 218 -12.26 1.64 -6.87
N ALA A 219 -11.17 0.98 -6.47
CA ALA A 219 -10.29 1.44 -5.41
C ALA A 219 -9.06 2.08 -6.04
N ALA A 220 -8.91 3.39 -5.82
CA ALA A 220 -7.80 4.17 -6.35
C ALA A 220 -7.38 5.23 -5.33
N GLY A 221 -6.07 5.49 -5.27
CA GLY A 221 -5.49 6.49 -4.39
C GLY A 221 -3.98 6.46 -4.54
N ASP A 222 -3.27 6.49 -3.42
CA ASP A 222 -1.83 6.62 -3.41
C ASP A 222 -1.18 5.60 -2.47
N PHE A 223 0.13 5.47 -2.59
CA PHE A 223 0.97 4.82 -1.61
C PHE A 223 2.23 5.62 -1.34
N TYR A 224 2.85 5.31 -0.22
CA TYR A 224 4.23 5.67 0.08
C TYR A 224 4.94 4.48 0.72
N ALA A 225 6.25 4.39 0.55
CA ALA A 225 7.10 3.51 1.33
C ALA A 225 8.51 4.08 1.43
N THR A 226 9.18 3.86 2.56
CA THR A 226 10.53 4.35 2.86
C THR A 226 11.44 3.22 3.28
N GLN A 227 12.73 3.32 2.95
CA GLN A 227 13.75 2.37 3.38
C GLN A 227 13.92 2.34 4.91
#